data_AF-A0A943Z6Z1-F1
#
_entry.id   AF-A0A943Z6Z1-F1
#
_cell.length_a   1.000
_cell.length_b   1.000
_cell.length_c   1.000
_cell.angle_alpha   90.00
_cell.angle_beta   90.00
_cell.angle_gamma   90.00
#
_symmetry.space_group_name_H-M   'P 1'
#
loop_
_entity.id
_entity.type
_entity.pdbx_description
1 polymer ?
#
loop_
_entity_poly.entity_id
_entity_poly.type
_entity_poly.pdbx_seq_one_letter_code
_entity_poly.pdbx_strand_id
1 'polypeptide(L)'
;MRKKKTNGALGVAIAFAAAAALCFCAVSGCAASSGQSSAAEGTETMPKLMPAQHQKYVDRPAYKCYRCHGASEKGNPTVSNAVAMPDGHYVDNDPSTFALDPLRTECRSCHAVDPGKKRAPGEFQMAEEESGQADRGE
;
A
#
# COMPACT_ATOMS: atom_id res chain seq x y z
N MET A 1 -29.60 -38.81 40.40
CA MET A 1 -30.67 -38.37 41.34
C MET A 1 -30.52 -36.84 41.45
N ARG A 2 -31.48 -35.93 41.22
CA ARG A 2 -32.95 -35.84 41.31
C ARG A 2 -33.42 -34.92 40.16
N LYS A 3 -34.32 -35.36 39.27
CA LYS A 3 -35.79 -35.13 39.21
C LYS A 3 -36.21 -34.04 38.19
N LYS A 4 -36.94 -34.54 37.18
CA LYS A 4 -37.70 -33.88 36.11
C LYS A 4 -38.77 -32.92 36.66
N LYS A 5 -39.15 -31.90 35.88
CA LYS A 5 -40.56 -31.71 35.46
C LYS A 5 -40.69 -30.74 34.28
N THR A 6 -41.06 -31.32 33.14
CA THR A 6 -41.82 -30.67 32.06
C THR A 6 -43.23 -30.35 32.54
N ASN A 7 -43.83 -29.28 32.03
CA ASN A 7 -45.27 -29.00 31.88
C ASN A 7 -45.33 -27.64 31.14
N GLY A 8 -46.01 -27.43 30.02
CA GLY A 8 -47.07 -28.17 29.36
C GLY A 8 -48.15 -27.17 28.95
N ALA A 9 -48.54 -27.22 27.66
CA ALA A 9 -49.77 -26.65 27.10
C ALA A 9 -49.86 -25.12 27.11
N LEU A 10 -50.63 -24.41 26.26
CA LEU A 10 -51.66 -24.75 25.29
C LEU A 10 -51.80 -23.50 24.40
N GLY A 11 -51.98 -23.67 23.10
CA GLY A 11 -52.14 -22.53 22.19
C GLY A 11 -53.45 -21.77 22.38
N VAL A 12 -53.43 -20.47 22.07
CA VAL A 12 -54.58 -19.75 21.51
C VAL A 12 -54.04 -18.83 20.43
N ALA A 13 -54.52 -19.06 19.21
CA ALA A 13 -54.29 -18.21 18.05
C ALA A 13 -55.08 -16.90 18.20
N ILE A 14 -54.43 -15.76 17.94
CA ILE A 14 -55.09 -14.54 17.49
C ILE A 14 -54.30 -14.04 16.31
N ALA A 15 -54.84 -14.28 15.11
CA ALA A 15 -54.46 -13.57 13.91
C ALA A 15 -54.96 -12.12 14.01
N PHE A 16 -54.17 -11.14 13.56
CA PHE A 16 -54.61 -10.12 12.61
C PHE A 16 -53.44 -9.18 12.24
N ALA A 17 -53.16 -9.20 10.93
CA ALA A 17 -52.77 -8.07 10.09
C ALA A 17 -51.51 -7.22 10.44
N ALA A 18 -50.51 -7.40 9.59
CA ALA A 18 -49.82 -6.35 8.83
C ALA A 18 -49.27 -5.14 9.58
N ALA A 19 -47.96 -5.18 9.85
CA ALA A 19 -47.11 -4.01 9.71
C ALA A 19 -45.72 -4.46 9.28
N ALA A 20 -45.33 -4.03 8.09
CA ALA A 20 -44.03 -4.26 7.49
C ALA A 20 -42.93 -3.59 8.34
N ALA A 21 -41.90 -4.34 8.68
CA ALA A 21 -40.58 -3.81 9.01
C ALA A 21 -39.54 -4.84 8.56
N LEU A 22 -39.09 -4.65 7.31
CA LEU A 22 -37.99 -5.39 6.71
C LEU A 22 -36.70 -5.11 7.49
N CYS A 23 -36.31 -6.03 8.37
CA CYS A 23 -34.95 -6.06 8.91
C CYS A 23 -34.22 -7.24 8.27
N PHE A 24 -33.77 -7.03 7.03
CA PHE A 24 -32.82 -7.93 6.37
C PHE A 24 -31.47 -7.80 7.09
N CYS A 25 -31.17 -8.73 7.99
CA CYS A 25 -29.80 -8.97 8.42
C CYS A 25 -29.06 -9.54 7.21
N ALA A 26 -28.20 -8.71 6.61
CA ALA A 26 -27.36 -9.06 5.50
C ALA A 26 -26.51 -10.30 5.83
N VAL A 27 -26.68 -11.35 5.04
CA VAL A 27 -25.64 -12.35 4.81
C VAL A 27 -24.71 -11.82 3.72
N SER A 28 -23.46 -11.61 4.06
CA SER A 28 -22.34 -11.63 3.11
C SER A 28 -21.07 -11.72 3.97
N GLY A 29 -20.44 -12.88 4.10
CA GLY A 29 -19.70 -13.45 2.99
C GLY A 29 -18.36 -12.74 2.91
N CYS A 30 -17.41 -13.15 3.76
CA CYS A 30 -15.99 -12.89 3.50
C CYS A 30 -15.59 -13.79 2.31
N ALA A 31 -16.09 -13.44 1.14
CA ALA A 31 -15.54 -13.91 -0.11
C ALA A 31 -14.21 -13.16 -0.27
N ALA A 32 -13.13 -13.91 -0.40
CA ALA A 32 -11.87 -13.41 -0.91
C ALA A 32 -12.18 -12.63 -2.19
N SER A 33 -12.17 -11.30 -2.10
CA SER A 33 -12.24 -10.46 -3.28
C SER A 33 -10.86 -10.53 -3.91
N SER A 34 -10.73 -11.43 -4.86
CA SER A 34 -9.79 -11.33 -5.97
C SER A 34 -10.20 -10.12 -6.83
N GLY A 35 -10.13 -8.93 -6.24
CA GLY A 35 -10.26 -7.66 -6.91
C GLY A 35 -8.89 -7.27 -7.43
N GLN A 36 -8.74 -7.21 -8.74
CA GLN A 36 -7.61 -6.57 -9.39
C GLN A 36 -7.52 -5.14 -8.83
N SER A 37 -6.51 -4.89 -7.99
CA SER A 37 -6.18 -3.55 -7.55
C SER A 37 -5.83 -2.74 -8.78
N SER A 38 -6.76 -1.93 -9.28
CA SER A 38 -6.41 -0.82 -10.14
C SER A 38 -5.43 0.02 -9.33
N ALA A 39 -4.19 0.05 -9.76
CA ALA A 39 -3.12 0.82 -9.15
C ALA A 39 -3.56 2.27 -9.06
N ALA A 40 -3.99 2.68 -7.87
CA ALA A 40 -4.39 4.05 -7.66
C ALA A 40 -3.17 4.94 -7.93
N GLU A 41 -3.31 5.92 -8.82
CA GLU A 41 -2.35 7.02 -8.88
C GLU A 41 -2.37 7.71 -7.51
N GLY A 42 -1.25 7.64 -6.79
CA GLY A 42 -1.15 8.20 -5.45
C GLY A 42 -1.44 9.71 -5.45
N THR A 43 -2.25 10.15 -4.49
CA THR A 43 -2.43 11.55 -4.11
C THR A 43 -1.34 11.96 -3.11
N GLU A 44 -1.24 13.25 -2.74
CA GLU A 44 -0.35 13.73 -1.66
C GLU A 44 -0.44 12.89 -0.37
N THR A 45 -1.60 12.30 -0.10
CA THR A 45 -1.88 11.48 1.10
C THR A 45 -1.83 9.98 0.85
N MET A 46 -1.63 9.52 -0.39
CA MET A 46 -1.60 8.09 -0.73
C MET A 46 -0.27 7.73 -1.41
N PRO A 47 0.53 6.84 -0.80
CA PRO A 47 1.81 6.42 -1.35
C PRO A 47 1.66 5.87 -2.77
N LYS A 48 2.51 6.34 -3.70
CA LYS A 48 2.56 5.81 -5.07
C LYS A 48 3.14 4.40 -5.07
N LEU A 49 2.50 3.48 -5.81
CA LEU A 49 3.06 2.14 -6.03
C LEU A 49 4.31 2.20 -6.90
N MET A 50 5.29 1.34 -6.58
CA MET A 50 6.50 1.18 -7.36
C MET A 50 6.23 0.34 -8.62
N PRO A 51 6.87 0.64 -9.76
CA PRO A 51 6.80 -0.22 -10.95
C PRO A 51 7.29 -1.64 -10.68
N ALA A 52 6.81 -2.61 -11.45
CA ALA A 52 7.18 -4.03 -11.36
C ALA A 52 8.70 -4.27 -11.33
N GLN A 53 9.48 -3.47 -12.06
CA GLN A 53 10.93 -3.58 -12.13
C GLN A 53 11.64 -3.28 -10.80
N HIS A 54 10.97 -2.61 -9.86
CA HIS A 54 11.52 -2.39 -8.52
C HIS A 54 11.53 -3.65 -7.65
N GLN A 55 10.93 -4.75 -8.11
CA GLN A 55 10.92 -6.01 -7.36
C GLN A 55 12.33 -6.47 -6.94
N LYS A 56 13.37 -6.17 -7.72
CA LYS A 56 14.77 -6.52 -7.38
C LYS A 56 15.41 -5.63 -6.29
N TYR A 57 14.78 -4.51 -5.95
CA TYR A 57 15.27 -3.59 -4.91
C TYR A 57 14.54 -3.76 -3.59
N VAL A 58 13.50 -4.59 -3.52
CA VAL A 58 12.63 -4.59 -2.35
C VAL A 58 13.41 -4.93 -1.08
N ASP A 59 14.34 -5.88 -1.12
CA ASP A 59 15.11 -6.27 0.08
C ASP A 59 16.35 -5.38 0.30
N ARG A 60 16.44 -4.25 -0.39
CA ARG A 60 17.52 -3.28 -0.20
C ARG A 60 17.15 -2.23 0.86
N PRO A 61 18.14 -1.72 1.62
CA PRO A 61 17.92 -0.67 2.61
C PRO A 61 17.50 0.66 1.96
N ALA A 62 16.85 1.52 2.75
CA ALA A 62 16.35 2.84 2.36
C ALA A 62 17.31 3.66 1.49
N TYR A 63 18.59 3.65 1.86
CA TYR A 63 19.62 4.44 1.19
C TYR A 63 19.77 4.08 -0.30
N LYS A 64 19.46 2.84 -0.69
CA LYS A 64 19.48 2.42 -2.10
C LYS A 64 18.30 2.99 -2.89
N CYS A 65 17.15 3.23 -2.26
CA CYS A 65 16.04 3.95 -2.89
C CYS A 65 16.37 5.45 -2.98
N TYR A 66 16.96 5.98 -1.89
CA TYR A 66 17.35 7.38 -1.77
C TYR A 66 18.33 7.84 -2.85
N ARG A 67 19.31 7.01 -3.21
CA ARG A 67 20.32 7.35 -4.22
C ARG A 67 19.77 7.69 -5.61
N CYS A 68 18.54 7.28 -5.93
CA CYS A 68 17.83 7.73 -7.14
C CYS A 68 16.80 8.83 -6.80
N HIS A 69 15.94 8.58 -5.81
CA HIS A 69 14.75 9.40 -5.54
C HIS A 69 14.99 10.62 -4.63
N GLY A 70 16.06 10.58 -3.84
CA GLY A 70 16.41 11.61 -2.86
C GLY A 70 17.11 12.81 -3.47
N ALA A 71 17.08 13.91 -2.73
CA ALA A 71 17.86 15.10 -3.03
C ALA A 71 19.35 14.89 -2.70
N SER A 72 20.21 15.51 -3.48
CA SER A 72 21.64 15.59 -3.21
C SER A 72 22.21 16.87 -3.83
N GLU A 73 23.50 17.09 -3.67
CA GLU A 73 24.23 18.15 -4.37
C GLU A 73 24.10 18.06 -5.90
N LYS A 74 23.74 16.89 -6.46
CA LYS A 74 23.51 16.70 -7.89
C LYS A 74 22.14 17.18 -8.36
N GLY A 75 21.17 17.33 -7.44
CA GLY A 75 19.80 17.71 -7.75
C GLY A 75 18.76 16.99 -6.89
N ASN A 76 17.49 17.36 -7.09
CA ASN A 76 16.32 16.72 -6.51
C ASN A 76 15.30 16.39 -7.63
N PRO A 77 15.16 15.13 -8.06
CA PRO A 77 15.85 13.95 -7.54
C PRO A 77 17.32 13.87 -7.96
N THR A 78 18.10 12.98 -7.33
CA THR A 78 19.52 12.77 -7.64
C THR A 78 19.74 12.26 -9.06
N VAL A 79 18.78 11.52 -9.61
CA VAL A 79 18.81 10.97 -10.97
C VAL A 79 17.67 11.53 -11.81
N SER A 80 17.99 12.00 -13.01
CA SER A 80 17.07 12.76 -13.88
C SER A 80 15.74 12.08 -14.24
N ASN A 81 15.69 10.75 -14.29
CA ASN A 81 14.49 9.98 -14.63
C ASN A 81 13.81 9.33 -13.41
N ALA A 82 14.23 9.66 -12.19
CA ALA A 82 13.52 9.31 -10.98
C ALA A 82 12.40 10.33 -10.68
N VAL A 83 11.52 9.97 -9.75
CA VAL A 83 10.52 10.91 -9.22
C VAL A 83 11.05 11.46 -7.90
N ALA A 84 11.12 12.79 -7.76
CA ALA A 84 11.47 13.43 -6.50
C ALA A 84 10.51 13.01 -5.37
N MET A 85 11.06 12.74 -4.19
CA MET A 85 10.24 12.56 -3.00
C MET A 85 9.62 13.90 -2.57
N PRO A 86 8.36 13.92 -2.09
CA PRO A 86 7.79 15.10 -1.46
C PRO A 86 8.60 15.56 -0.25
N ASP A 87 8.58 16.87 0.02
CA ASP A 87 9.27 17.54 1.13
C ASP A 87 9.13 16.81 2.47
N GLY A 88 7.95 16.29 2.77
CA GLY A 88 7.70 15.52 3.99
C GLY A 88 8.55 14.26 4.16
N HIS A 89 9.32 13.81 3.16
CA HIS A 89 10.24 12.68 3.30
C HIS A 89 11.59 13.06 3.90
N TYR A 90 11.87 14.35 4.04
CA TYR A 90 13.14 14.87 4.50
C TYR A 90 13.05 15.37 5.94
N VAL A 91 14.22 15.47 6.59
CA VAL A 91 14.35 16.15 7.88
C VAL A 91 13.80 17.58 7.74
N ASP A 92 13.02 18.00 8.74
CA ASP A 92 12.36 19.31 8.80
C ASP A 92 11.43 19.64 7.61
N ASN A 93 11.04 18.62 6.83
CA ASN A 93 10.34 18.76 5.55
C ASN A 93 11.13 19.60 4.53
N ASP A 94 12.47 19.51 4.54
CA ASP A 94 13.32 20.28 3.64
C ASP A 94 14.28 19.38 2.84
N PRO A 95 14.12 19.25 1.51
CA PRO A 95 15.03 18.48 0.67
C PRO A 95 16.47 19.03 0.66
N SER A 96 16.70 20.29 1.04
CA SER A 96 18.05 20.87 1.14
C SER A 96 18.89 20.26 2.26
N THR A 97 18.26 19.57 3.22
CA THR A 97 18.95 18.81 4.27
C THR A 97 19.68 17.57 3.74
N PHE A 98 19.28 17.08 2.56
CA PHE A 98 19.73 15.81 1.97
C PHE A 98 19.60 14.60 2.90
N ALA A 99 18.76 14.70 3.92
CA ALA A 99 18.58 13.68 4.93
C ALA A 99 17.13 13.23 4.94
N LEU A 100 16.92 11.91 4.90
CA LEU A 100 15.60 11.33 5.12
C LEU A 100 15.14 11.59 6.56
N ASP A 101 13.86 11.86 6.72
CA ASP A 101 13.20 11.76 8.01
C ASP A 101 13.42 10.33 8.58
N PRO A 102 13.95 10.18 9.82
CA PRO A 102 14.15 8.89 10.45
C PRO A 102 12.89 8.01 10.53
N LEU A 103 11.70 8.60 10.49
CA LEU A 103 10.42 7.88 10.48
C LEU A 103 10.04 7.30 9.10
N ARG A 104 10.78 7.65 8.04
CA ARG A 104 10.47 7.30 6.64
C ARG A 104 11.56 6.47 5.96
N THR A 105 12.40 5.81 6.75
CA THR A 105 13.46 4.92 6.25
C THR A 105 12.92 3.57 5.73
N GLU A 106 11.74 3.15 6.16
CA GLU A 106 11.13 1.89 5.70
C GLU A 106 10.21 2.14 4.49
N CYS A 107 10.78 2.53 3.34
CA CYS A 107 10.02 2.96 2.15
C CYS A 107 8.89 1.99 1.75
N ARG A 108 9.16 0.68 1.85
CA ARG A 108 8.25 -0.41 1.48
C ARG A 108 7.03 -0.57 2.37
N SER A 109 7.08 -0.05 3.60
CA SER A 109 5.92 -0.08 4.48
C SER A 109 4.73 0.69 3.88
N CYS A 110 5.02 1.63 2.98
CA CYS A 110 4.03 2.45 2.27
C CYS A 110 4.06 2.24 0.74
N HIS A 111 5.25 2.08 0.14
CA HIS A 111 5.41 1.95 -1.31
C HIS A 111 5.55 0.48 -1.73
N ALA A 112 4.44 -0.19 -1.98
CA ALA A 112 4.44 -1.56 -2.50
C ALA A 112 4.77 -1.61 -4.01
N VAL A 113 5.29 -2.75 -4.48
CA VAL A 113 5.47 -3.02 -5.91
C VAL A 113 4.14 -3.38 -6.55
N ASP A 114 3.82 -2.73 -7.66
CA ASP A 114 2.72 -3.11 -8.54
C ASP A 114 3.24 -3.94 -9.72
N PRO A 115 2.96 -5.25 -9.78
CA PRO A 115 3.40 -6.11 -10.89
C PRO A 115 2.72 -5.77 -12.23
N GLY A 116 1.60 -5.03 -12.21
CA GLY A 116 0.86 -4.60 -13.39
C GLY A 116 1.47 -3.37 -14.07
N LYS A 117 2.26 -2.56 -13.36
CA LYS A 117 2.82 -1.31 -13.88
C LYS A 117 4.27 -1.48 -14.32
N LYS A 118 4.48 -1.54 -15.65
CA LYS A 118 5.80 -1.66 -16.26
C LYS A 118 6.22 -0.34 -16.90
N ARG A 119 7.48 0.06 -16.71
CA ARG A 119 8.12 1.12 -17.53
C ARG A 119 8.81 0.53 -18.76
N ALA A 120 9.24 1.42 -19.66
CA ALA A 120 9.94 1.04 -20.88
C ALA A 120 11.26 0.32 -20.56
N PRO A 121 11.70 -0.64 -21.39
CA PRO A 121 13.01 -1.25 -21.26
C PRO A 121 14.13 -0.20 -21.29
N GLY A 122 15.17 -0.37 -20.47
CA GLY A 122 16.35 0.52 -20.44
C GLY A 122 16.23 1.77 -19.56
N GLU A 123 15.02 2.22 -19.23
CA GLU A 123 14.80 3.40 -18.37
C GLU A 123 15.48 3.25 -16.99
N PHE A 124 15.38 2.07 -16.39
CA PHE A 124 16.03 1.79 -15.11
C PHE A 124 17.55 1.66 -15.20
N GLN A 125 18.08 1.14 -16.31
CA GLN A 125 19.50 0.85 -16.43
C GLN A 125 20.34 2.13 -16.45
N MET A 126 19.85 3.16 -17.16
CA MET A 126 20.45 4.50 -17.11
C MET A 126 20.40 5.10 -15.70
N ALA A 127 19.27 4.93 -15.00
CA ALA A 127 19.11 5.43 -13.64
C ALA A 127 20.08 4.75 -12.66
N GLU A 128 20.27 3.44 -12.82
CA GLU A 128 21.21 2.64 -12.05
C GLU A 128 22.66 3.04 -12.32
N GLU A 129 23.02 3.36 -13.55
CA GLU A 129 24.35 3.84 -13.90
C GLU A 129 24.61 5.23 -13.30
N GLU A 130 23.67 6.18 -13.46
CA GLU A 130 23.78 7.56 -12.94
C GLU A 130 23.87 7.60 -11.41
N SER A 131 23.08 6.75 -10.72
CA SER A 131 23.14 6.58 -9.26
C SER A 131 24.35 5.79 -8.77
N GLY A 132 25.09 5.13 -9.66
CA GLY A 132 26.17 4.21 -9.33
C GLY A 132 25.68 2.93 -8.63
N GLN A 133 24.45 2.50 -8.92
CA GLN A 133 23.79 1.31 -8.38
C GLN A 133 23.61 0.18 -9.41
N ALA A 134 24.16 0.30 -10.62
CA ALA A 134 24.18 -0.78 -11.59
C ALA A 134 24.74 -2.06 -10.94
N ASP A 135 23.97 -3.14 -10.99
CA ASP A 135 24.39 -4.45 -10.45
C ASP A 135 25.66 -4.89 -11.19
N ARG A 136 26.81 -4.75 -10.53
CA ARG A 136 28.10 -5.22 -11.05
C ARG A 136 28.30 -6.70 -10.70
N GLY A 137 27.28 -7.53 -10.90
CA GLY A 137 27.35 -9.01 -10.80
C GLY A 137 28.31 -9.55 -9.73
N GLU A 138 28.14 -9.14 -8.47
CA GLU A 138 28.85 -9.72 -7.32
C GLU A 138 28.23 -11.05 -6.89
#